data_AF-A0A1G1GKF1-F1
#
_entry.id   AF-A0A1G1GKF1-F1
#
_cell.length_a   1.000
_cell.length_b   1.000
_cell.length_c   1.000
_cell.angle_alpha   90.00
_cell.angle_beta   90.00
_cell.angle_gamma   90.00
#
_symmetry.space_group_name_H-M   'P 1'
#
loop_
_entity.id
_entity.type
_entity.pdbx_description
1 polymer ?
#
loop_
_entity_poly.entity_id
_entity_poly.type
_entity_poly.pdbx_seq_one_letter_code
_entity_poly.pdbx_strand_id
1 'polypeptide(L)' 'MKAVLKITDHLKGMLPQMVSEHQAIVEALIKLADVSTRENRMEFAFIAKKLIIHIKTEEEVLYPAAILVGEYLRLKLKV' A
#
# COMPACT_ATOMS: atom_id res chain seq x y z
N MET A 1 -0.42 -3.40 -23.69
CA MET A 1 -0.60 -4.62 -22.85
C MET A 1 0.71 -5.22 -22.34
N LYS A 2 1.75 -5.50 -23.15
CA LYS A 2 3.05 -6.00 -22.62
C LYS A 2 3.69 -5.10 -21.55
N ALA A 3 3.53 -3.78 -21.65
CA ALA A 3 3.99 -2.84 -20.63
C ALA A 3 3.26 -3.01 -19.28
N VAL A 4 1.98 -3.36 -19.30
CA VAL A 4 1.18 -3.61 -18.08
C VAL A 4 1.74 -4.84 -17.35
N LEU A 5 2.05 -5.92 -18.07
CA LEU A 5 2.67 -7.12 -17.50
C LEU A 5 3.99 -6.80 -16.77
N LYS A 6 4.86 -5.97 -17.38
CA LYS A 6 6.11 -5.55 -16.73
C LYS A 6 5.85 -4.82 -15.40
N ILE A 7 4.87 -3.92 -15.37
CA ILE A 7 4.54 -3.13 -14.18
C ILE A 7 3.94 -4.03 -13.10
N THR A 8 3.00 -4.92 -13.46
CA THR A 8 2.35 -5.82 -12.50
C THR A 8 3.30 -6.90 -11.98
N ASP A 9 4.23 -7.39 -12.79
CA ASP A 9 5.27 -8.34 -12.37
C ASP A 9 6.25 -7.69 -11.40
N HIS A 10 6.65 -6.46 -11.69
CA HIS A 10 7.49 -5.68 -10.79
C HIS A 10 6.80 -5.41 -9.46
N LEU A 11 5.53 -4.98 -9.49
CA LEU A 11 4.70 -4.80 -8.29
C LEU A 11 4.62 -6.10 -7.49
N LYS A 12 4.30 -7.23 -8.12
CA LYS A 12 4.21 -8.54 -7.45
C LYS A 12 5.53 -8.95 -6.81
N GLY A 13 6.65 -8.70 -7.49
CA GLY A 13 7.99 -9.02 -6.98
C GLY A 13 8.41 -8.16 -5.78
N MET A 14 8.06 -6.87 -5.79
CA MET A 14 8.40 -5.94 -4.69
C MET A 14 7.42 -6.00 -3.51
N LEU A 15 6.20 -6.51 -3.72
CA LEU A 15 5.12 -6.45 -2.74
C LEU A 15 5.51 -6.96 -1.33
N PRO A 16 6.21 -8.10 -1.17
CA PRO A 16 6.58 -8.58 0.17
C PRO A 16 7.50 -7.61 0.93
N GLN A 17 8.46 -6.99 0.23
CA GLN A 17 9.36 -6.01 0.81
C GLN A 17 8.60 -4.72 1.15
N MET A 18 7.79 -4.20 0.21
CA MET A 18 6.99 -2.99 0.43
C MET A 18 6.06 -3.13 1.64
N VAL A 19 5.35 -4.25 1.79
CA VAL A 19 4.46 -4.49 2.94
C VAL A 19 5.25 -4.51 4.25
N SER A 20 6.46 -5.11 4.26
CA SER A 20 7.32 -5.08 5.43
C SER A 20 7.77 -3.67 5.80
N GLU A 21 8.07 -2.83 4.81
CA GLU A 21 8.46 -1.42 5.03
C GLU A 21 7.26 -0.59 5.50
N HIS A 22 6.08 -0.81 4.91
CA HIS A 22 4.83 -0.16 5.31
C HIS A 22 4.42 -0.49 6.74
N GLN A 23 4.67 -1.70 7.23
CA GLN A 23 4.40 -2.07 8.62
C GLN A 23 5.15 -1.14 9.61
N ALA A 24 6.44 -0.87 9.34
CA ALA A 24 7.23 0.05 10.16
C ALA A 24 6.67 1.49 10.11
N ILE A 25 6.19 1.93 8.94
CA ILE A 25 5.54 3.24 8.77
C ILE A 25 4.24 3.30 9.56
N VAL A 26 3.38 2.29 9.47
CA VAL A 26 2.11 2.21 10.21
C VAL A 26 2.36 2.30 11.71
N GLU A 27 3.34 1.56 12.23
CA GLU A 27 3.72 1.63 13.65
C GLU A 27 4.17 3.02 14.10
N ALA A 28 4.95 3.71 13.26
CA ALA A 28 5.36 5.08 13.53
C ALA A 28 4.17 6.06 13.48
N LEU A 29 3.25 5.88 12.54
CA LEU A 29 2.05 6.71 12.40
C LEU A 29 1.08 6.52 13.58
N ILE A 30 0.93 5.29 14.10
CA ILE A 30 0.13 5.02 15.31
C ILE A 30 0.70 5.82 16.48
N LYS A 31 2.02 5.73 16.72
CA LYS A 31 2.69 6.49 17.79
C LYS A 31 2.53 8.00 17.60
N LEU A 32 2.66 8.49 16.37
CA LEU A 32 2.46 9.91 16.05
C LEU A 32 1.02 10.34 16.37
N ALA A 33 0.02 9.54 15.99
CA ALA A 33 -1.38 9.84 16.26
C ALA A 33 -1.67 9.91 17.76
N ASP A 34 -1.12 8.97 18.53
CA ASP A 34 -1.31 8.89 19.98
C ASP A 34 -0.66 10.06 20.73
N VAL A 35 0.59 10.40 20.40
CA VAL A 35 1.28 11.56 20.99
C VAL A 35 0.57 12.85 20.59
N SER A 36 0.23 13.02 19.31
CA SER A 36 -0.42 14.23 18.82
C SER A 36 -1.80 14.45 19.45
N THR A 37 -2.54 13.37 19.72
CA THR A 37 -3.83 13.44 20.43
C THR A 37 -3.64 13.89 21.87
N ARG A 38 -2.65 13.35 22.59
CA ARG A 38 -2.34 13.75 23.97
C ARG A 38 -1.87 15.20 24.10
N GLU A 39 -1.09 15.66 23.13
CA GLU A 39 -0.57 17.04 23.08
C GLU A 39 -1.57 18.05 22.48
N ASN A 40 -2.81 17.64 22.19
CA ASN A 40 -3.84 18.46 21.56
C ASN A 40 -3.42 19.07 20.19
N ARG A 41 -2.56 18.36 19.44
CA ARG A 41 -2.09 18.71 18.08
C ARG A 41 -2.86 17.90 17.04
N MET A 42 -4.15 18.16 16.95
CA MET A 42 -5.09 17.33 16.19
C MET A 42 -4.77 17.26 14.69
N GLU A 43 -4.09 18.26 14.11
CA GLU A 43 -3.68 18.25 12.71
C GLU A 43 -2.75 17.06 12.39
N PHE A 44 -1.79 16.76 13.27
CA PHE A 44 -0.85 15.65 13.07
C PHE A 44 -1.53 14.29 13.32
N ALA A 45 -2.43 14.21 14.31
CA ALA A 45 -3.21 13.00 14.55
C ALA A 45 -4.09 12.65 13.34
N PHE A 46 -4.69 13.64 12.70
CA PHE A 46 -5.51 13.45 11.52
C PHE A 46 -4.71 12.97 10.31
N ILE A 47 -3.56 13.59 10.03
CA ILE A 47 -2.68 13.18 8.93
C ILE A 47 -2.19 11.74 9.14
N ALA A 48 -1.78 11.40 10.36
CA ALA A 48 -1.30 10.07 10.68
C ALA A 48 -2.37 8.99 10.40
N LYS A 49 -3.61 9.22 10.86
CA LYS A 49 -4.74 8.32 10.61
C LYS A 49 -5.08 8.20 9.11
N LYS A 50 -5.02 9.31 8.36
CA LYS A 50 -5.24 9.30 6.92
C LYS A 50 -4.19 8.48 6.17
N LEU A 51 -2.92 8.59 6.54
CA LEU A 51 -1.84 7.83 5.92
C LEU A 51 -1.98 6.33 6.19
N ILE A 52 -2.41 5.93 7.39
CA ILE A 52 -2.73 4.52 7.68
C ILE A 52 -3.84 4.02 6.75
N ILE A 53 -4.93 4.77 6.58
CA ILE A 53 -6.03 4.39 5.67
C ILE A 53 -5.55 4.29 4.22
N HIS A 54 -4.66 5.18 3.79
CA HIS A 54 -4.05 5.14 2.46
C HIS A 54 -3.28 3.84 2.24
N ILE A 55 -2.37 3.47 3.16
CA ILE A 55 -1.60 2.22 3.10
C ILE A 55 -2.53 1.01 3.04
N LYS A 56 -3.57 0.98 3.90
CA LYS A 56 -4.57 -0.10 3.88
C LYS A 56 -5.30 -0.21 2.54
N THR A 57 -5.67 0.92 1.94
CA THR A 57 -6.35 0.94 0.63
C THR A 57 -5.43 0.38 -0.45
N GLU A 58 -4.15 0.71 -0.40
CA GLU A 58 -3.17 0.18 -1.32
C GLU A 58 -2.99 -1.34 -1.17
N GLU A 59 -2.72 -1.80 0.03
CA GLU A 59 -2.39 -3.20 0.32
C GLU A 59 -3.59 -4.16 0.22
N GLU A 60 -4.76 -3.74 0.69
CA GLU A 60 -5.94 -4.61 0.76
C GLU A 60 -6.75 -4.57 -0.55
N VAL A 61 -6.61 -3.53 -1.37
CA VAL A 61 -7.45 -3.33 -2.57
C VAL A 61 -6.62 -3.11 -3.83
N LEU A 62 -5.82 -2.05 -3.88
CA LEU A 62 -5.22 -1.61 -5.16
C LEU A 62 -4.14 -2.56 -5.67
N TYR A 63 -3.20 -2.99 -4.83
CA TYR A 63 -2.12 -3.89 -5.23
C TYR A 63 -2.62 -5.28 -5.62
N PRO A 64 -3.51 -5.93 -4.84
CA PRO A 64 -4.10 -7.20 -5.24
C PRO A 64 -4.88 -7.10 -6.55
N ALA A 65 -5.67 -6.04 -6.75
CA ALA A 65 -6.42 -5.82 -7.98
C ALA A 65 -5.50 -5.63 -9.20
N ALA A 66 -4.43 -4.85 -9.05
CA ALA A 66 -3.44 -4.63 -10.11
C ALA A 66 -2.75 -5.95 -10.50
N ILE A 67 -2.34 -6.75 -9.52
CA ILE A 67 -1.73 -8.07 -9.75
C ILE A 67 -2.72 -9.00 -10.44
N LEU A 68 -3.97 -9.08 -9.99
CA LEU A 68 -5.01 -9.89 -10.61
C LEU A 68 -5.21 -9.55 -12.09
N VAL A 69 -5.25 -8.26 -12.44
CA VAL A 69 -5.35 -7.80 -13.82
C VAL A 69 -4.12 -8.24 -14.64
N GLY A 70 -2.92 -8.16 -14.05
CA GLY A 70 -1.69 -8.66 -14.68
C GLY A 70 -1.77 -10.15 -15.01
N GLU A 71 -2.16 -10.98 -14.05
CA GLU A 71 -2.33 -12.43 -14.23
C GLU A 71 -3.41 -12.75 -15.28
N TYR A 72 -4.52 -12.00 -15.26
CA TYR A 72 -5.57 -12.16 -16.27
C TYR A 72 -5.07 -11.85 -17.69
N LEU A 73 -4.31 -10.77 -17.86
CA LEU A 73 -3.72 -10.41 -19.15
C LEU A 73 -2.72 -11.46 -19.62
N ARG A 74 -1.94 -12.03 -18.71
CA ARG A 74 -1.00 -13.13 -18.99
C ARG A 74 -1.73 -14.33 -19.60
N LEU A 75 -2.81 -14.76 -18.95
CA LEU A 75 -3.68 -15.83 -19.45
C LEU A 75 -4.30 -15.51 -20.81
N LYS A 76 -4.80 -14.29 -21.00
CA LYS A 76 -5.43 -13.86 -22.27
C LYS A 76 -4.46 -13.76 -23.43
N LEU A 77 -3.22 -13.35 -23.16
CA LEU A 77 -2.19 -13.14 -24.18
C LEU A 77 -1.33 -14.39 -24.43
N LYS A 78 -1.53 -15.46 -23.65
CA LYS A 78 -0.75 -16.72 -23.70
C LYS A 78 0.75 -16.50 -23.55
N VAL A 79 1.13 -15.60 -22.64
CA VAL A 79 2.52 -15.27 -22.25
C VAL A 79 2.69 -15.43 -20.75
#